data_AF-A0A0W1S7Q9-F1
#
_entry.id   AF-A0A0W1S7Q9-F1
#
_cell.length_a   1.000
_cell.length_b   1.000
_cell.length_c   1.000
_cell.angle_alpha   90.00
_cell.angle_beta   90.00
_cell.angle_gamma   90.00
#
_symmetry.space_group_name_H-M   'P 1'
#
loop_
_entity.id
_entity.type
_entity.pdbx_description
1 polymer ?
#
loop_
_entity_poly.entity_id
_entity_poly.type
_entity_poly.pdbx_seq_one_letter_code
_entity_poly.pdbx_strand_id
1 'polypeptide(L)'
;MSDDPFGDLDAAMGDSGPSTSDSEAESTQELTAETDELPETGQEVSERSPLEDPAFEFDETVHKALYVLEAVAAEFDDIITYDVERELTRDHGLRNIKKSELHNAALAVVAEHPDLIVDRVLDQRGIDDE
;
A
#
# COMPACT_ATOMS: atom_id res chain seq x y z
N MET A 1 -36.24 -30.50 -20.73
CA MET A 1 -36.39 -29.25 -19.98
C MET A 1 -34.98 -28.80 -19.65
N SER A 2 -34.52 -27.78 -20.35
CA SER A 2 -33.21 -27.16 -20.11
C SER A 2 -33.51 -25.90 -19.33
N ASP A 3 -33.49 -26.01 -18.00
CA ASP A 3 -33.56 -24.84 -17.13
C ASP A 3 -32.16 -24.23 -17.10
N ASP A 4 -31.92 -23.29 -18.02
CA ASP A 4 -30.76 -22.42 -17.98
C ASP A 4 -31.04 -21.27 -17.01
N PRO A 5 -30.41 -21.24 -15.82
CA PRO A 5 -30.70 -20.25 -14.78
C PRO A 5 -30.22 -18.83 -15.12
N PHE A 6 -29.54 -18.62 -16.26
CA PHE A 6 -29.00 -17.33 -16.68
C PHE A 6 -29.67 -16.75 -17.94
N GLY A 7 -30.64 -17.45 -18.54
CA GLY A 7 -31.30 -17.01 -19.77
C GLY A 7 -32.08 -15.69 -19.66
N ASP A 8 -32.51 -15.33 -18.45
CA ASP A 8 -33.30 -14.11 -18.20
C ASP A 8 -32.43 -12.84 -18.01
N LEU A 9 -31.11 -12.97 -17.85
CA LEU A 9 -30.20 -11.82 -17.67
C LEU A 9 -29.83 -11.14 -18.99
N ASP A 10 -29.76 -11.90 -20.09
CA ASP A 10 -29.43 -11.38 -21.42
C ASP A 10 -30.53 -10.43 -21.93
N ALA A 11 -31.79 -10.72 -21.59
CA ALA A 11 -32.93 -9.87 -21.91
C ALA A 11 -32.97 -8.56 -21.10
N ALA A 12 -32.35 -8.53 -19.91
CA ALA A 12 -32.27 -7.33 -19.07
C ALA A 12 -31.16 -6.36 -19.48
N MET A 13 -30.23 -6.80 -20.35
CA MET A 13 -29.10 -6.00 -20.85
C MET A 13 -29.32 -5.45 -22.26
N GLY A 14 -30.58 -5.49 -22.73
CA GLY A 14 -31.01 -4.91 -23.99
C GLY A 14 -31.10 -3.38 -23.93
N ASP A 15 -30.26 -2.75 -24.77
CA ASP A 15 -30.37 -1.39 -25.31
C ASP A 15 -29.72 -0.25 -24.52
N SER A 16 -28.41 -0.07 -24.74
CA SER A 16 -27.75 1.24 -24.72
C SER A 16 -26.53 1.20 -25.65
N GLY A 17 -26.78 1.36 -26.95
CA GLY A 17 -25.77 1.95 -27.82
C GLY A 17 -25.53 3.42 -27.41
N PRO A 18 -24.34 3.99 -27.66
CA PRO A 18 -24.18 4.56 -29.00
C PRO A 18 -22.77 4.53 -29.60
N SER A 19 -22.77 4.68 -30.93
CA SER A 19 -21.82 5.43 -31.76
C SER A 19 -20.33 5.08 -31.68
N THR A 20 -19.93 4.22 -32.61
CA THR A 20 -18.64 4.36 -33.28
C THR A 20 -18.70 5.53 -34.28
N SER A 21 -18.01 6.63 -34.02
CA SER A 21 -17.33 7.45 -35.04
C SER A 21 -16.54 8.62 -34.44
N ASP A 22 -15.46 8.93 -35.16
CA ASP A 22 -14.51 10.05 -35.08
C ASP A 22 -13.40 9.95 -34.01
N SER A 23 -12.15 9.66 -34.39
CA SER A 23 -11.18 10.55 -35.04
C SER A 23 -10.86 11.76 -34.17
N GLU A 24 -9.64 11.82 -33.62
CA GLU A 24 -8.70 12.88 -33.97
C GLU A 24 -7.32 12.57 -33.38
N ALA A 25 -6.32 13.03 -34.13
CA ALA A 25 -4.91 12.87 -33.87
C ALA A 25 -4.41 13.92 -32.86
N GLU A 26 -3.10 13.86 -32.63
CA GLU A 26 -2.29 14.86 -31.90
C GLU A 26 -2.34 14.72 -30.37
N SER A 27 -1.27 14.90 -29.62
CA SER A 27 0.02 15.49 -29.93
C SER A 27 1.01 14.97 -28.88
N THR A 28 2.18 14.50 -29.31
CA THR A 28 3.35 14.35 -28.44
C THR A 28 3.75 15.76 -28.00
N GLN A 29 3.31 16.18 -26.81
CA GLN A 29 3.77 17.46 -26.26
C GLN A 29 5.13 17.28 -25.58
N GLU A 30 6.09 17.85 -26.29
CA GLU A 30 7.43 18.27 -25.88
C GLU A 30 7.56 18.76 -24.44
N LEU A 31 8.73 18.48 -23.89
CA LEU A 31 9.34 19.23 -22.80
C LEU A 31 9.23 20.74 -23.05
N THR A 32 8.66 21.46 -22.09
CA THR A 32 9.02 22.85 -21.82
C THR A 32 9.40 22.98 -20.36
N ALA A 33 10.69 23.21 -20.13
CA ALA A 33 11.22 23.70 -18.88
C ALA A 33 11.02 25.22 -18.81
N GLU A 34 10.34 25.68 -17.76
CA GLU A 34 10.32 27.02 -17.14
C GLU A 34 9.08 26.99 -16.21
N THR A 35 9.10 27.32 -14.92
CA THR A 35 9.77 28.42 -14.25
C THR A 35 9.74 28.17 -12.74
N ASP A 36 10.81 28.64 -12.09
CA ASP A 36 10.95 28.87 -10.66
C ASP A 36 9.79 29.74 -10.13
N GLU A 37 8.89 29.13 -9.37
CA GLU A 37 8.11 29.85 -8.37
C GLU A 37 7.87 28.89 -7.20
N LEU A 38 8.76 28.94 -6.22
CA LEU A 38 8.51 28.43 -4.87
C LEU A 38 7.21 29.07 -4.36
N PRO A 39 6.13 28.32 -4.10
CA PRO A 39 5.19 28.83 -3.13
C PRO A 39 5.92 28.72 -1.79
N GLU A 40 6.35 29.87 -1.25
CA GLU A 40 6.45 30.08 0.20
C GLU A 40 5.06 29.83 0.78
N THR A 41 4.68 28.54 0.85
CA THR A 41 3.59 28.10 1.68
C THR A 41 4.18 28.11 3.06
N GLY A 42 4.01 29.24 3.75
CA GLY A 42 3.96 29.24 5.20
C GLY A 42 2.88 28.26 5.62
N GLN A 43 3.21 26.97 5.58
CA GLN A 43 2.48 25.96 6.32
C GLN A 43 2.65 26.40 7.76
N GLU A 44 1.61 27.05 8.28
CA GLU A 44 1.32 26.91 9.70
C GLU A 44 1.34 25.40 9.95
N VAL A 45 2.45 24.92 10.49
CA VAL A 45 2.55 23.58 11.04
C VAL A 45 1.61 23.65 12.24
N SER A 46 0.31 23.44 11.99
CA SER A 46 -0.61 23.08 13.06
C SER A 46 0.11 21.99 13.83
N GLU A 47 0.27 22.20 15.14
CA GLU A 47 0.89 21.22 16.03
C GLU A 47 0.07 19.93 15.92
N ARG A 48 0.46 19.08 14.99
CA ARG A 48 -0.18 17.80 14.73
C ARG A 48 0.02 16.95 15.97
N SER A 49 -1.07 16.36 16.46
CA SER A 49 -1.01 15.54 17.66
C SER A 49 -0.37 14.22 17.27
N PRO A 50 0.80 13.85 17.82
CA PRO A 50 1.47 12.58 17.48
C PRO A 50 0.64 11.34 17.84
N LEU A 51 -0.42 11.51 18.63
CA LEU A 51 -1.34 10.44 19.01
C LEU A 51 -2.50 10.25 18.03
N GLU A 52 -2.81 11.28 17.23
CA GLU A 52 -3.99 11.30 16.35
C GLU A 52 -3.62 11.35 14.87
N ASP A 53 -2.46 11.91 14.55
CA ASP A 53 -1.98 12.14 13.19
C ASP A 53 -0.87 11.12 12.82
N PRO A 54 -0.87 10.63 11.56
CA PRO A 54 0.19 9.77 11.03
C PRO A 54 1.59 10.40 11.15
N ALA A 55 2.61 9.56 11.30
CA ALA A 55 4.00 9.96 11.33
C ALA A 55 4.50 10.60 10.03
N PHE A 56 3.89 10.25 8.89
CA PHE A 56 4.20 10.78 7.57
C PHE A 56 2.98 10.64 6.64
N GLU A 57 2.94 11.44 5.57
CA GLU A 57 1.85 11.40 4.58
C GLU A 57 1.96 10.19 3.64
N PHE A 58 0.83 9.71 3.13
CA PHE A 58 0.82 8.49 2.30
C PHE A 58 1.59 8.65 0.97
N ASP A 59 1.60 9.85 0.39
CA ASP A 59 2.30 10.19 -0.85
C ASP A 59 3.83 10.14 -0.73
N GLU A 60 4.37 10.17 0.48
CA GLU A 60 5.80 9.95 0.74
C GLU A 60 6.23 8.50 0.50
N THR A 61 5.27 7.56 0.39
CA THR A 61 5.59 6.13 0.25
C THR A 61 5.77 5.68 -1.18
N VAL A 62 6.69 4.73 -1.37
CA VAL A 62 6.88 4.02 -2.64
C VAL A 62 6.32 2.62 -2.51
N HIS A 63 5.42 2.24 -3.42
CA HIS A 63 4.88 0.89 -3.46
C HIS A 63 5.94 -0.11 -3.96
N LYS A 64 6.28 -1.10 -3.13
CA LYS A 64 7.26 -2.14 -3.45
C LYS A 64 6.61 -3.52 -3.38
N ALA A 65 6.63 -4.26 -4.49
CA ALA A 65 6.19 -5.65 -4.51
C ALA A 65 7.28 -6.56 -3.90
N LEU A 66 6.89 -7.43 -2.97
CA LEU A 66 7.74 -8.44 -2.35
C LEU A 66 7.24 -9.85 -2.72
N TYR A 67 8.16 -10.77 -2.97
CA TYR A 67 7.83 -12.17 -3.18
C TYR A 67 7.82 -12.89 -1.85
N VAL A 68 6.63 -13.25 -1.38
CA VAL A 68 6.42 -13.95 -0.11
C VAL A 68 5.47 -15.13 -0.32
N LEU A 69 5.61 -16.14 0.53
CA LEU A 69 4.62 -17.23 0.58
C LEU A 69 3.34 -16.69 1.23
N GLU A 70 2.18 -17.18 0.78
CA GLU A 70 0.87 -16.76 1.32
C GLU A 70 0.79 -16.91 2.84
N ALA A 71 1.26 -18.05 3.38
CA ALA A 71 1.27 -18.29 4.82
C ALA A 71 2.12 -17.24 5.58
N VAL A 72 3.24 -16.81 5.02
CA VAL A 72 4.12 -15.81 5.64
C VAL A 72 3.49 -14.42 5.58
N ALA A 73 2.83 -14.08 4.47
CA ALA A 73 2.10 -12.83 4.34
C ALA A 73 0.95 -12.74 5.36
N ALA A 74 0.17 -13.82 5.50
CA ALA A 74 -0.93 -13.89 6.46
C ALA A 74 -0.44 -13.78 7.91
N GLU A 75 0.63 -14.49 8.27
CA GLU A 75 1.24 -14.41 9.60
C GLU A 75 1.75 -12.99 9.90
N PHE A 76 2.37 -12.32 8.93
CA PHE A 76 2.78 -10.93 9.07
C PHE A 76 1.59 -9.99 9.30
N ASP A 77 0.52 -10.10 8.50
CA ASP A 77 -0.69 -9.29 8.66
C ASP A 77 -1.36 -9.49 10.03
N ASP A 78 -1.39 -10.73 10.53
CA ASP A 78 -1.94 -11.08 11.84
C ASP A 78 -1.11 -10.45 12.97
N ILE A 79 0.22 -10.57 12.95
CA ILE A 79 1.11 -9.98 13.96
C ILE A 79 0.98 -8.46 13.97
N ILE A 80 0.98 -7.83 12.79
CA ILE A 80 0.85 -6.38 12.68
C ILE A 80 -0.49 -5.91 13.26
N THR A 81 -1.59 -6.62 12.97
CA THR A 81 -2.93 -6.21 13.40
C THR A 81 -3.18 -6.50 14.88
N TYR A 82 -2.87 -7.71 15.33
CA TYR A 82 -3.31 -8.19 16.63
C TYR A 82 -2.31 -7.98 17.75
N ASP A 83 -1.02 -7.89 17.43
CA ASP A 83 0.01 -7.62 18.43
C ASP A 83 0.44 -6.15 18.36
N VAL A 84 0.97 -5.71 17.21
CA VAL A 84 1.59 -4.38 17.08
C VAL A 84 0.56 -3.25 17.14
N GLU A 85 -0.42 -3.21 16.24
CA GLU A 85 -1.42 -2.15 16.20
C GLU A 85 -2.25 -2.10 17.49
N ARG A 86 -2.55 -3.28 18.04
CA ARG A 86 -3.25 -3.41 19.32
C ARG A 86 -2.45 -2.80 20.47
N GLU A 87 -1.15 -3.08 20.57
CA GLU A 87 -0.27 -2.50 21.59
C GLU A 87 -0.19 -0.98 21.43
N LEU A 88 0.07 -0.48 20.22
CA LEU A 88 0.12 0.95 19.93
C LEU A 88 -1.20 1.66 20.31
N THR A 89 -2.34 1.04 20.01
CA THR A 89 -3.65 1.63 20.33
C THR A 89 -3.97 1.57 21.81
N ARG A 90 -3.70 0.45 22.49
CA ARG A 90 -4.12 0.24 23.89
C ARG A 90 -3.16 0.81 24.91
N ASP A 91 -1.87 0.64 24.67
CA ASP A 91 -0.84 0.97 25.65
C ASP A 91 -0.24 2.36 25.38
N HIS A 92 -0.21 2.77 24.10
CA HIS A 92 0.29 4.09 23.68
C HIS A 92 -0.81 5.08 23.29
N GLY A 93 -2.07 4.64 23.18
CA GLY A 93 -3.20 5.50 22.87
C GLY A 93 -3.19 6.08 21.45
N LEU A 94 -2.36 5.52 20.55
CA LEU A 94 -2.28 5.94 19.16
C LEU A 94 -3.58 5.62 18.42
N ARG A 95 -3.99 6.53 17.55
CA ARG A 95 -5.17 6.40 16.69
C ARG A 95 -4.79 6.66 15.24
N ASN A 96 -5.67 6.27 14.33
CA ASN A 96 -5.54 6.51 12.89
C ASN A 96 -4.24 5.99 12.26
N ILE A 97 -3.61 4.98 12.87
CA ILE A 97 -2.36 4.39 12.41
C ILE A 97 -2.53 3.88 10.98
N LYS A 98 -1.69 4.35 10.05
CA LYS A 98 -1.74 3.90 8.66
C LYS A 98 -0.94 2.63 8.47
N LYS A 99 -1.42 1.76 7.58
CA LYS A 99 -0.67 0.55 7.17
C LYS A 99 0.72 0.88 6.62
N SER A 100 0.86 2.01 5.92
CA SER A 100 2.15 2.50 5.44
C SER A 100 3.16 2.72 6.57
N GLU A 101 2.73 3.27 7.71
CA GLU A 101 3.59 3.50 8.87
C GLU A 101 4.06 2.18 9.48
N LEU A 102 3.13 1.24 9.66
CA LEU A 102 3.44 -0.10 10.19
C LEU A 102 4.39 -0.86 9.27
N HIS A 103 4.16 -0.84 7.95
CA HIS A 103 5.06 -1.47 6.99
C HIS A 103 6.44 -0.79 6.94
N ASN A 104 6.48 0.54 6.98
CA ASN A 104 7.73 1.28 6.99
C ASN A 104 8.54 0.98 8.26
N ALA A 105 7.89 0.96 9.42
CA ALA A 105 8.52 0.59 10.69
C ALA A 105 9.03 -0.86 10.66
N ALA A 106 8.23 -1.81 10.16
CA ALA A 106 8.65 -3.20 10.03
C ALA A 106 9.88 -3.35 9.13
N LEU A 107 9.91 -2.67 7.98
CA LEU A 107 11.06 -2.68 7.08
C LEU A 107 12.30 -2.00 7.70
N ALA A 108 12.13 -0.93 8.47
CA ALA A 108 13.21 -0.26 9.17
C ALA A 108 13.86 -1.19 10.22
N VAL A 109 13.06 -1.88 11.03
CA VAL A 109 13.54 -2.87 12.01
C VAL A 109 14.32 -3.98 11.32
N VAL A 110 13.80 -4.53 10.22
CA VAL A 110 14.50 -5.57 9.44
C VAL A 110 15.82 -5.05 8.86
N ALA A 111 15.89 -3.78 8.45
CA ALA A 111 17.12 -3.17 7.96
C ALA A 111 18.17 -2.95 9.07
N GLU A 112 17.74 -2.74 10.31
CA GLU A 112 18.60 -2.62 11.49
C GLU A 112 19.13 -3.99 11.98
N HIS A 113 18.43 -5.08 11.64
CA HIS A 113 18.76 -6.45 12.03
C HIS A 113 18.97 -7.39 10.82
N PRO A 114 19.96 -7.11 9.96
CA PRO A 114 20.23 -7.94 8.77
C PRO A 114 20.72 -9.35 9.12
N ASP A 115 21.35 -9.52 10.29
CA ASP A 115 21.79 -10.80 10.86
C ASP A 115 20.63 -11.79 10.98
N LEU A 116 19.48 -11.35 11.51
CA LEU A 116 18.29 -12.20 11.64
C LEU A 116 17.77 -12.72 10.29
N ILE A 117 17.96 -11.94 9.21
CA ILE A 117 17.60 -12.38 7.85
C ILE A 117 18.55 -13.48 7.38
N VAL A 118 19.85 -13.31 7.62
CA VAL A 118 20.87 -14.31 7.26
C VAL A 118 20.58 -15.61 7.98
N ASP A 119 20.43 -15.57 9.31
CA ASP A 119 20.10 -16.73 10.14
C ASP A 119 18.84 -17.42 9.63
N ARG A 120 17.78 -16.66 9.34
CA ARG A 120 16.52 -17.22 8.84
C ARG A 120 16.67 -17.91 7.49
N VAL A 121 17.51 -17.39 6.60
CA VAL A 121 17.78 -18.00 5.29
C VAL A 121 18.64 -19.27 5.44
N LEU A 122 19.60 -19.27 6.37
CA LEU A 122 20.42 -20.45 6.68
C LEU A 122 19.55 -21.56 7.28
N ASP A 123 18.69 -21.24 8.25
CA ASP A 123 17.69 -22.14 8.82
C ASP A 123 16.80 -22.76 7.74
N GLN A 124 16.27 -21.94 6.83
CA GLN A 124 15.41 -22.40 5.73
C GLN A 124 16.15 -23.34 4.77
N ARG A 125 17.48 -23.19 4.66
CA ARG A 125 18.34 -24.07 3.86
C ARG A 125 18.85 -25.28 4.66
N GLY A 126 18.58 -25.35 5.96
CA GLY A 126 19.07 -26.38 6.86
C GLY A 126 20.58 -26.34 7.03
N ILE A 127 21.16 -25.14 7.07
CA ILE A 127 22.58 -24.91 7.32
C ILE A 127 22.69 -24.42 8.77
N ASP A 128 23.33 -25.21 9.63
CA ASP A 128 23.65 -24.80 11.00
C ASP A 128 24.91 -23.91 10.97
N ASP A 129 24.87 -22.74 11.60
CA ASP A 129 26.07 -21.94 11.87
C ASP A 129 26.85 -22.59 13.04
N GLU A 130 28.06 -23.09 12.75
CA GLU A 130 29.02 -23.65 13.73
C GLU A 130 29.66 -22.58 14.63
#